data_AF-A0A9E2P9H0-F1
#
_entry.id   AF-A0A9E2P9H0-F1
#
_cell.length_a   1.000
_cell.length_b   1.000
_cell.length_c   1.000
_cell.angle_alpha   90.00
_cell.angle_beta   90.00
_cell.angle_gamma   90.00
#
_symmetry.space_group_name_H-M   'P 1'
#
loop_
_entity.id
_entity.type
_entity.pdbx_description
1 polymer ?
#
loop_
_entity_poly.entity_id
_entity_poly.type
_entity_poly.pdbx_seq_one_letter_code
_entity_poly.pdbx_strand_id
1 'polypeptide(L)'
;MHKTINSKCGYPAAILFIILIIASRYTIKINMKQEKEKVLAKFKPFLWSYDLEQIDLNKDKKRIITNVLNLGTKEATDLLFKIYDKAEIKKQVEEPLPGEWSDKSLNYWSIYFDIKPQQAKNVLRHLG
;
A
#
# COMPACT_ATOMS: atom_id res chain seq x y z
N MET A 1 -16.24 67.93 10.52
CA MET A 1 -15.98 67.15 9.28
C MET A 1 -15.26 65.87 9.66
N HIS A 2 -15.99 64.76 9.75
CA HIS A 2 -15.41 63.44 10.04
C HIS A 2 -14.68 62.89 8.81
N LYS A 3 -13.38 62.59 8.93
CA LYS A 3 -12.65 61.79 7.94
C LYS A 3 -12.81 60.32 8.32
N THR A 4 -13.57 59.59 7.52
CA THR A 4 -13.70 58.13 7.61
C THR A 4 -12.41 57.50 7.12
N ILE A 5 -11.60 56.97 8.03
CA ILE A 5 -10.42 56.16 7.70
C ILE A 5 -10.95 54.78 7.32
N ASN A 6 -11.11 54.55 6.03
CA ASN A 6 -11.53 53.27 5.48
C ASN A 6 -10.35 52.30 5.55
N SER A 7 -10.13 51.66 6.71
CA SER A 7 -9.10 50.63 6.88
C SER A 7 -9.56 49.36 6.17
N LYS A 8 -9.41 49.32 4.85
CA LYS A 8 -9.36 48.05 4.13
C LYS A 8 -8.07 47.38 4.53
N CYS A 9 -8.13 46.51 5.53
CA CYS A 9 -7.08 45.56 5.85
C CYS A 9 -6.93 44.65 4.63
N GLY A 10 -6.10 45.08 3.67
CA GLY A 10 -5.69 44.26 2.55
C GLY A 10 -4.81 43.15 3.11
N TYR A 11 -5.31 41.92 3.09
CA TYR A 11 -4.45 40.77 3.37
C TYR A 11 -3.25 40.85 2.42
N PRO A 12 -2.01 40.90 2.93
CA PRO A 12 -0.84 40.90 2.06
C PRO A 12 -0.91 39.65 1.20
N ALA A 13 -0.71 39.78 -0.11
CA ALA A 13 -0.84 38.71 -1.09
C ALA A 13 -0.09 37.42 -0.70
N ALA A 14 0.97 37.55 0.11
CA ALA A 14 1.70 36.45 0.72
C ALA A 14 0.84 35.53 1.60
N ILE A 15 -0.10 36.06 2.39
CA ILE A 15 -0.99 35.24 3.24
C ILE A 15 -1.97 34.44 2.39
N LEU A 16 -2.51 35.04 1.32
CA LEU A 16 -3.39 34.33 0.39
C LEU A 16 -2.65 33.21 -0.34
N PHE A 17 -1.39 33.44 -0.73
CA PHE A 17 -0.54 32.43 -1.36
C PHE A 17 -0.22 31.26 -0.41
N ILE A 18 0.06 31.54 0.87
CA ILE A 18 0.27 30.50 1.90
C ILE A 18 -1.00 29.67 2.11
N ILE A 19 -2.17 30.32 2.20
CA ILE A 19 -3.46 29.62 2.33
C ILE A 19 -3.72 28.72 1.11
N LEU A 20 -3.41 29.18 -0.10
CA LEU A 20 -3.52 28.38 -1.32
C LEU A 20 -2.58 27.17 -1.33
N ILE A 21 -1.31 27.33 -0.90
CA ILE A 21 -0.36 26.21 -0.77
C ILE A 21 -0.86 25.18 0.26
N ILE A 22 -1.34 25.66 1.42
CA ILE A 22 -1.87 24.78 2.47
C ILE A 22 -3.10 24.04 1.95
N ALA A 23 -4.08 24.74 1.36
CA ALA A 23 -5.28 24.13 0.79
C ALA A 23 -4.93 23.09 -0.27
N SER A 24 -4.00 23.40 -1.18
CA SER A 24 -3.51 22.45 -2.20
C SER A 24 -2.90 21.19 -1.58
N ARG A 25 -2.01 21.36 -0.58
CA ARG A 25 -1.42 20.21 0.16
C ARG A 25 -2.47 19.36 0.85
N TYR A 26 -3.49 19.99 1.45
CA TYR A 26 -4.60 19.27 2.08
C TYR A 26 -5.42 18.49 1.06
N THR A 27 -5.77 19.09 -0.09
CA THR A 27 -6.50 18.40 -1.16
C THR A 27 -5.73 17.19 -1.68
N ILE A 28 -4.42 17.32 -1.91
CA ILE A 28 -3.55 16.21 -2.33
C ILE A 28 -3.57 15.09 -1.28
N LYS A 29 -3.44 15.43 0.00
CA LYS A 29 -3.47 14.45 1.11
C LYS A 29 -4.80 13.69 1.21
N ILE A 30 -5.92 14.39 1.02
CA ILE A 30 -7.26 13.77 1.03
C ILE A 30 -7.41 12.78 -0.13
N ASN A 31 -6.96 13.15 -1.33
CA ASN A 31 -7.05 12.28 -2.50
C ASN A 31 -6.22 10.99 -2.33
N MET A 32 -4.99 11.11 -1.81
CA MET A 32 -4.14 9.94 -1.51
C MET A 32 -4.78 9.01 -0.47
N LYS A 33 -5.48 9.57 0.54
CA LYS A 33 -6.18 8.76 1.55
C LYS A 33 -7.34 7.96 0.93
N GLN A 34 -8.13 8.59 0.06
CA GLN A 34 -9.26 7.92 -0.62
C GLN A 34 -8.80 6.81 -1.58
N GLU A 35 -7.69 7.01 -2.26
CA GLU A 35 -7.09 5.99 -3.12
C GLU A 35 -6.57 4.79 -2.32
N LYS A 36 -5.89 5.05 -1.20
CA LYS A 36 -5.45 4.02 -0.25
C LYS A 36 -6.63 3.16 0.24
N GLU A 37 -7.71 3.79 0.69
CA GLU A 37 -8.90 3.09 1.19
C GLU A 37 -9.54 2.20 0.12
N LYS A 38 -9.63 2.69 -1.12
CA LYS A 38 -10.17 1.90 -2.26
C LYS A 38 -9.31 0.68 -2.57
N VAL A 39 -7.99 0.86 -2.59
CA VAL A 39 -7.04 -0.25 -2.79
C VAL A 39 -7.19 -1.27 -1.68
N LEU A 40 -7.17 -0.81 -0.42
CA LEU A 40 -7.20 -1.70 0.73
C LEU A 40 -8.52 -2.45 0.84
N ALA A 41 -9.63 -1.86 0.40
CA ALA A 41 -10.92 -2.55 0.28
C ALA A 41 -10.85 -3.77 -0.65
N LYS A 42 -10.00 -3.75 -1.69
CA LYS A 42 -9.79 -4.91 -2.58
C LYS A 42 -8.90 -5.99 -1.95
N PHE A 43 -8.00 -5.62 -1.05
CA PHE A 43 -7.16 -6.59 -0.32
C PHE A 43 -7.80 -7.11 0.97
N LYS A 44 -8.83 -6.44 1.47
CA LYS A 44 -9.56 -6.81 2.70
C LYS A 44 -9.85 -8.30 2.86
N PRO A 45 -10.36 -9.04 1.85
CA PRO A 45 -10.65 -10.46 2.01
C PRO A 45 -9.41 -11.32 2.31
N PHE A 46 -8.23 -10.87 1.87
CA PHE A 46 -6.96 -11.59 2.00
C PHE A 46 -6.15 -11.12 3.21
N LEU A 47 -6.60 -10.04 3.87
CA LEU A 47 -5.98 -9.45 5.06
C LEU A 47 -6.88 -9.59 6.30
N TRP A 48 -7.69 -10.66 6.34
CA TRP A 48 -8.75 -10.88 7.33
C TRP A 48 -8.28 -10.90 8.79
N SER A 49 -7.02 -11.22 9.05
CA SER A 49 -6.43 -11.20 10.40
C SER A 49 -5.85 -9.84 10.81
N TYR A 50 -5.95 -8.81 9.96
CA TYR A 50 -5.35 -7.50 10.19
C TYR A 50 -6.39 -6.39 10.29
N ASP A 51 -6.10 -5.43 11.16
CA ASP A 51 -6.82 -4.16 11.18
C ASP A 51 -6.40 -3.28 10.00
N LEU A 52 -7.31 -3.15 9.02
CA LEU A 52 -7.08 -2.36 7.81
C LEU A 52 -6.83 -0.87 8.09
N GLU A 53 -7.34 -0.34 9.20
CA GLU A 53 -7.13 1.07 9.54
C GLU A 53 -5.66 1.35 9.86
N GLN A 54 -4.95 0.33 10.34
CA GLN A 54 -3.55 0.40 10.73
C GLN A 54 -2.59 0.00 9.62
N ILE A 55 -3.07 -0.62 8.53
CA ILE A 55 -2.23 -1.05 7.42
C ILE A 55 -1.70 0.16 6.64
N ASP A 56 -0.39 0.17 6.44
CA ASP A 56 0.34 1.09 5.59
C ASP A 56 0.87 0.33 4.37
N LEU A 57 0.47 0.76 3.17
CA LEU A 57 0.83 0.08 1.91
C LEU A 57 2.35 -0.03 1.72
N ASN A 58 3.14 0.91 2.23
CA ASN A 58 4.58 0.89 2.06
C ASN A 58 5.26 0.07 3.17
N LYS A 59 4.84 0.25 4.43
CA LYS A 59 5.46 -0.44 5.58
C LYS A 59 5.07 -1.92 5.63
N ASP A 60 3.83 -2.23 5.30
CA ASP A 60 3.27 -3.59 5.39
C ASP A 60 3.30 -4.35 4.06
N LYS A 61 4.01 -3.81 3.05
CA LYS A 61 4.07 -4.38 1.69
C LYS A 61 4.39 -5.87 1.66
N LYS A 62 5.30 -6.35 2.51
CA LYS A 62 5.68 -7.77 2.57
C LYS A 62 4.49 -8.66 2.88
N ARG A 63 3.68 -8.25 3.87
CA ARG A 63 2.49 -8.97 4.31
C ARG A 63 1.38 -8.88 3.26
N ILE A 64 1.17 -7.70 2.68
CA ILE A 64 0.19 -7.50 1.61
C ILE A 64 0.51 -8.39 0.41
N ILE A 65 1.76 -8.36 -0.07
CA ILE A 65 2.21 -9.19 -1.20
C ILE A 65 2.04 -10.68 -0.86
N THR A 66 2.52 -11.14 0.29
CA THR A 66 2.42 -12.56 0.68
C THR A 66 0.97 -13.04 0.70
N ASN A 67 0.07 -12.29 1.36
CA ASN A 67 -1.33 -12.69 1.49
C ASN A 67 -2.10 -12.64 0.16
N VAL A 68 -1.88 -11.60 -0.66
CA VAL A 68 -2.55 -11.49 -1.96
C VAL A 68 -2.03 -12.56 -2.93
N LEU A 69 -0.72 -12.88 -2.91
CA LEU A 69 -0.19 -13.96 -3.76
C LEU A 69 -0.61 -15.37 -3.29
N ASN A 70 -0.88 -15.55 -2.01
CA ASN A 70 -1.40 -16.81 -1.46
C ASN A 70 -2.89 -17.02 -1.72
N LEU A 71 -3.71 -16.00 -1.46
CA LEU A 71 -5.16 -16.12 -1.33
C LEU A 71 -5.95 -15.27 -2.34
N GLY A 72 -5.28 -14.36 -3.04
CA GLY A 72 -5.88 -13.34 -3.89
C GLY A 72 -6.57 -13.88 -5.13
N THR A 73 -7.58 -13.14 -5.60
CA THR A 73 -8.16 -13.36 -6.94
C THR A 73 -7.25 -12.76 -8.02
N LYS A 74 -7.57 -13.03 -9.28
CA LYS A 74 -6.88 -12.40 -10.42
C LYS A 74 -6.93 -10.88 -10.32
N GLU A 75 -8.08 -10.29 -10.00
CA GLU A 75 -8.26 -8.83 -9.91
C GLU A 75 -7.40 -8.24 -8.78
N ALA A 76 -7.32 -8.91 -7.64
CA ALA A 76 -6.48 -8.49 -6.53
C ALA A 76 -4.99 -8.58 -6.90
N THR A 77 -4.61 -9.63 -7.62
CA THR A 77 -3.24 -9.82 -8.09
C THR A 77 -2.87 -8.77 -9.15
N ASP A 78 -3.73 -8.52 -10.13
CA ASP A 78 -3.55 -7.46 -11.13
C ASP A 78 -3.39 -6.08 -10.47
N LEU A 79 -4.14 -5.81 -9.39
CA LEU A 79 -3.99 -4.58 -8.61
C LEU A 79 -2.66 -4.54 -7.85
N LEU A 80 -2.22 -5.67 -7.27
CA LEU A 80 -0.92 -5.79 -6.60
C LEU A 80 0.22 -5.39 -7.53
N PHE A 81 0.21 -5.91 -8.77
CA PHE A 81 1.21 -5.59 -9.81
C PHE A 81 1.14 -4.15 -10.34
N LYS A 82 0.07 -3.40 -10.07
CA LYS A 82 -0.02 -1.97 -10.39
C LYS A 82 0.57 -1.09 -9.30
N ILE A 83 0.56 -1.56 -8.05
CA ILE A 83 0.95 -0.77 -6.88
C ILE A 83 2.42 -0.99 -6.53
N TYR A 84 2.87 -2.24 -6.60
CA TYR A 84 4.25 -2.60 -6.29
C TYR A 84 5.01 -2.95 -7.55
N ASP A 85 6.28 -2.59 -7.57
CA ASP A 85 7.14 -2.95 -8.69
C ASP A 85 7.31 -4.46 -8.75
N LYS A 86 7.37 -4.99 -9.99
CA LYS A 86 7.58 -6.41 -10.24
C LYS A 86 8.81 -6.96 -9.49
N ALA A 87 9.86 -6.16 -9.37
CA ALA A 87 11.08 -6.52 -8.65
C ALA A 87 10.84 -6.70 -7.13
N GLU A 88 10.01 -5.86 -6.52
CA GLU A 88 9.66 -5.98 -5.10
C GLU A 88 8.83 -7.23 -4.83
N ILE A 89 7.85 -7.49 -5.71
CA ILE A 89 7.02 -8.69 -5.64
C ILE A 89 7.89 -9.93 -5.80
N LYS A 90 8.74 -9.96 -6.83
CA LYS A 90 9.72 -11.04 -7.07
C LYS A 90 10.57 -11.30 -5.83
N LYS A 91 11.08 -10.25 -5.19
CA LYS A 91 11.88 -10.37 -3.97
C LYS A 91 11.13 -11.08 -2.84
N GLN A 92 9.82 -10.86 -2.68
CA GLN A 92 9.04 -11.56 -1.64
C GLN A 92 8.82 -13.04 -1.94
N VAL A 93 8.81 -13.42 -3.23
CA VAL A 93 8.77 -14.83 -3.63
C VAL A 93 10.15 -15.48 -3.49
N GLU A 94 11.23 -14.73 -3.78
CA GLU A 94 12.61 -15.19 -3.65
C GLU A 94 13.05 -15.34 -2.19
N GLU A 95 12.59 -14.45 -1.30
CA GLU A 95 12.85 -14.46 0.14
C GLU A 95 11.52 -14.61 0.92
N PRO A 96 10.85 -15.78 0.84
CA PRO A 96 9.52 -15.97 1.41
C PRO A 96 9.55 -15.90 2.94
N LEU A 97 8.51 -15.28 3.53
CA LEU A 97 8.29 -15.29 4.97
C LEU A 97 8.09 -16.73 5.48
N PRO A 98 8.90 -17.21 6.46
CA PRO A 98 8.79 -18.57 6.96
C PRO A 98 7.40 -18.87 7.53
N GLY A 99 6.77 -19.96 7.07
CA GLY A 99 5.47 -20.42 7.57
C GLY A 99 4.26 -19.63 7.08
N GLU A 100 4.44 -18.59 6.25
CA GLU A 100 3.33 -17.79 5.74
C GLU A 100 2.93 -18.13 4.30
N TRP A 101 3.75 -18.88 3.57
CA TRP A 101 3.50 -19.24 2.18
C TRP A 101 2.85 -20.61 2.05
N SER A 102 1.84 -20.72 1.19
CA SER A 102 1.37 -22.03 0.76
C SER A 102 2.32 -22.59 -0.29
N ASP A 103 2.60 -23.90 -0.24
CA ASP A 103 3.51 -24.56 -1.18
C ASP A 103 3.04 -24.38 -2.63
N LYS A 104 1.72 -24.44 -2.85
CA LYS A 104 1.12 -24.27 -4.18
C LYS A 104 1.37 -22.88 -4.74
N SER A 105 1.08 -21.83 -3.96
CA SER A 105 1.26 -20.45 -4.42
C SER A 105 2.74 -20.12 -4.59
N LEU A 106 3.60 -20.52 -3.64
CA LEU A 106 5.04 -20.30 -3.75
C LEU A 106 5.60 -20.97 -5.01
N ASN A 107 5.20 -22.22 -5.30
CA ASN A 107 5.63 -22.92 -6.51
C ASN A 107 5.14 -22.22 -7.79
N TYR A 108 3.86 -21.84 -7.85
CA TYR A 108 3.30 -21.12 -9.01
C TYR A 108 4.06 -19.82 -9.29
N TRP A 109 4.27 -19.00 -8.26
CA TRP A 109 4.96 -17.72 -8.41
C TRP A 109 6.46 -17.89 -8.70
N SER A 110 7.09 -18.94 -8.16
CA SER A 110 8.48 -19.29 -8.49
C SER A 110 8.65 -19.58 -9.98
N ILE A 111 7.71 -20.33 -10.57
CA ILE A 111 7.68 -20.60 -12.02
C ILE A 111 7.43 -19.30 -12.79
N TYR A 112 6.45 -18.48 -12.36
CA TYR A 112 6.11 -17.22 -13.03
C TYR A 112 7.30 -16.24 -13.08
N PHE A 113 8.09 -16.18 -12.01
CA PHE A 113 9.24 -15.28 -11.91
C PHE A 113 10.56 -15.90 -12.38
N ASP A 114 10.56 -17.18 -12.75
CA ASP A 114 11.75 -17.99 -13.06
C ASP A 114 12.82 -17.88 -11.97
N ILE A 115 12.42 -18.22 -10.74
CA ILE A 115 13.29 -18.17 -9.55
C ILE A 115 13.21 -19.43 -8.73
N LYS A 116 14.26 -19.63 -7.92
CA LYS A 116 14.29 -20.63 -6.86
C LYS A 116 14.15 -19.90 -5.53
N PRO A 117 13.04 -20.08 -4.78
CA PRO A 117 12.87 -19.42 -3.50
C PRO A 117 13.94 -19.89 -2.53
N GLN A 118 14.54 -18.96 -1.79
CA GLN A 118 15.37 -19.28 -0.65
C GLN A 118 14.48 -20.04 0.32
N GLN A 119 14.79 -21.32 0.48
CA GLN A 119 13.86 -22.27 1.08
C GLN A 119 13.39 -21.77 2.44
N ALA A 120 12.08 -21.60 2.62
CA ALA A 120 11.46 -21.55 3.94
C ALA A 120 11.47 -22.97 4.57
N LYS A 121 12.64 -23.62 4.61
CA LYS A 121 12.76 -25.08 4.76
C LYS A 121 12.49 -25.63 6.17
N ASN A 122 12.09 -24.81 7.14
CA ASN A 122 12.26 -25.17 8.54
C ASN A 122 11.01 -25.52 9.35
N VAL A 123 9.79 -25.59 8.78
CA VAL A 123 8.59 -25.82 9.62
C VAL A 123 7.83 -27.12 9.34
N LEU A 124 7.94 -27.71 8.14
CA LEU A 124 7.09 -28.87 7.76
C LEU A 124 7.85 -30.21 7.62
N ARG A 125 9.05 -30.36 8.20
CA ARG A 125 9.73 -31.68 8.26
C ARG A 125 9.32 -32.56 9.45
N HIS A 126 8.35 -32.16 10.27
CA HIS A 126 8.06 -32.83 11.56
C HIS A 126 6.70 -33.54 11.60
N LEU A 127 5.94 -33.56 10.50
CA LEU A 127 4.60 -34.19 10.42
C LEU A 127 4.54 -35.31 9.38
N GLY A 128 5.66 -35.99 9.15
CA GLY A 128 5.74 -37.25 8.41
C GLY A 128 6.18 -38.37 9.32
#